data_AF-A0AAD0Y6Q4-F1
#
_entry.id   AF-A0AAD0Y6Q4-F1
#
_cell.length_a   1.000
_cell.length_b   1.000
_cell.length_c   1.000
_cell.angle_alpha   90.00
_cell.angle_beta   90.00
_cell.angle_gamma   90.00
#
_symmetry.space_group_name_H-M   'P 1'
#
loop_
_entity.id
_entity.type
_entity.pdbx_description
1 polymer ?
#
loop_
_entity_poly.entity_id
_entity_poly.type
_entity_poly.pdbx_seq_one_letter_code
_entity_poly.pdbx_strand_id
1 'polypeptide(L)'
;MSLRALATVVVTTVMMLPHAWADTAWESYKSRFMMPDGRIIDTGNGNVSHTEGQGFAMLLAVGNNDRPAFDKLWQWTDKTLRNKENGLFYWRYNPVAPNPVADKNDATDGDTLIAWALLRAQQQWHEKSYGSASDAITASLLKSTVVTFAGRQVMLPGAKGFYLNDHLNLNPSYFIFPAWQAFAARTHLTAWRKLQSDGQALLGKMAWGTSQLPSDWVALRADGRMEPAKEWPTRMSFDAIRIPLYVYWSDPKSSLLTPWKNWFQRYPRLQTPAWINVNTNEVAPWFMTGGLLAVRDLTLGEAQAEPQISAQDDYYSASLKLLVWLANKDQA
;
A
#
# COMPACT_ATOMS: atom_id res chain seq x y z
N MET A 1 34.12 24.94 -75.62
CA MET A 1 32.85 24.49 -75.01
C MET A 1 33.09 24.27 -73.52
N SER A 2 32.51 25.11 -72.66
CA SER A 2 32.68 25.08 -71.20
C SER A 2 31.35 24.67 -70.58
N LEU A 3 31.27 23.48 -69.98
CA LEU A 3 30.10 23.04 -69.19
C LEU A 3 30.17 23.67 -67.79
N ARG A 4 29.14 24.43 -67.43
CA ARG A 4 28.87 24.89 -66.06
C ARG A 4 28.02 23.84 -65.34
N ALA A 5 28.49 23.34 -64.20
CA ALA A 5 27.72 22.48 -63.32
C ALA A 5 26.79 23.33 -62.43
N LEU A 6 25.48 23.03 -62.47
CA LEU A 6 24.51 23.54 -61.49
C LEU A 6 24.58 22.65 -60.24
N ALA A 7 24.87 23.25 -59.08
CA ALA A 7 24.71 22.59 -57.78
C ALA A 7 23.31 22.88 -57.24
N THR A 8 22.48 21.85 -57.13
CA THR A 8 21.15 21.92 -56.49
C THR A 8 21.32 21.76 -54.99
N VAL A 9 21.05 22.81 -54.22
CA VAL A 9 21.00 22.74 -52.75
C VAL A 9 19.62 22.23 -52.34
N VAL A 10 19.58 21.02 -51.78
CA VAL A 10 18.38 20.47 -51.14
C VAL A 10 18.38 20.91 -49.69
N VAL A 11 17.49 21.85 -49.34
CA VAL A 11 17.23 22.22 -47.95
C VAL A 11 16.26 21.20 -47.36
N THR A 12 16.74 20.34 -46.46
CA THR A 12 15.91 19.38 -45.73
C THR A 12 15.36 20.06 -44.48
N THR A 13 14.09 20.43 -44.51
CA THR A 13 13.37 20.96 -43.34
C THR A 13 13.07 19.79 -42.40
N VAL A 14 13.78 19.71 -41.26
CA VAL A 14 13.47 18.76 -40.19
C VAL A 14 12.19 19.22 -39.49
N MET A 15 11.06 18.57 -39.76
CA MET A 15 9.86 18.71 -38.95
C MET A 15 10.10 18.04 -37.59
N MET A 16 10.32 18.83 -36.54
CA MET A 16 10.16 18.33 -35.18
C MET A 16 8.68 18.13 -34.92
N LEU A 17 8.22 16.88 -34.96
CA LEU A 17 6.92 16.52 -34.42
C LEU A 17 6.95 16.77 -32.91
N PRO A 18 5.96 17.47 -32.33
CA PRO A 18 5.85 17.54 -30.88
C PRO A 18 5.69 16.10 -30.37
N HIS A 19 6.65 15.65 -29.56
CA HIS A 19 6.40 14.49 -28.71
C HIS A 19 5.24 14.88 -27.81
N ALA A 20 4.04 14.38 -28.11
CA ALA A 20 2.99 14.32 -27.10
C ALA A 20 3.60 13.54 -25.94
N TRP A 21 3.91 14.22 -24.84
CA TRP A 21 4.35 13.57 -23.62
C TRP A 21 3.20 12.65 -23.21
N ALA A 22 3.35 11.35 -23.41
CA ALA A 22 2.47 10.40 -22.77
C ALA A 22 2.67 10.62 -21.27
N ASP A 23 1.64 11.13 -20.59
CA ASP A 23 1.70 11.35 -19.14
C ASP A 23 2.09 10.03 -18.48
N THR A 24 3.10 10.07 -17.61
CA THR A 24 3.52 8.89 -16.85
C THR A 24 2.35 8.41 -15.97
N ALA A 25 2.45 7.18 -15.49
CA ALA A 25 1.45 6.60 -14.59
C ALA A 25 1.23 7.50 -13.35
N TRP A 26 2.29 8.12 -12.83
CA TRP A 26 2.25 9.02 -11.69
C TRP A 26 1.57 10.36 -12.00
N GLU A 27 1.85 10.99 -13.15
CA GLU A 27 1.16 12.23 -13.55
C GLU A 27 -0.34 11.98 -13.76
N SER A 28 -0.70 10.86 -14.39
CA SER A 28 -2.10 10.42 -14.55
C SER A 28 -2.79 10.14 -13.21
N TYR A 29 -2.06 9.63 -12.22
CA TYR A 29 -2.59 9.43 -10.87
C TYR A 29 -2.83 10.76 -10.15
N LYS A 30 -1.84 11.67 -10.16
CA LYS A 30 -1.97 12.99 -9.54
C LYS A 30 -3.13 13.78 -10.12
N SER A 31 -3.26 13.82 -11.45
CA SER A 31 -4.31 14.60 -12.12
C SER A 31 -5.73 14.14 -11.74
N ARG A 32 -5.90 12.86 -11.38
CA ARG A 32 -7.19 12.27 -11.02
C ARG A 32 -7.48 12.28 -9.53
N PHE A 33 -6.46 12.08 -8.70
CA PHE A 33 -6.66 11.78 -7.29
C PHE A 33 -5.96 12.75 -6.33
N MET A 34 -5.04 13.60 -6.79
CA MET A 34 -4.34 14.56 -5.92
C MET A 34 -4.92 15.96 -6.07
N MET A 35 -5.49 16.48 -4.99
CA MET A 35 -5.97 17.86 -4.91
C MET A 35 -4.81 18.86 -4.76
N PRO A 36 -4.98 20.13 -5.17
CA PRO A 36 -3.92 21.14 -5.09
C PRO A 36 -3.38 21.38 -3.67
N ASP A 37 -4.19 21.13 -2.65
CA ASP A 37 -3.87 21.28 -1.23
C ASP A 37 -3.06 20.11 -0.65
N GLY A 38 -2.80 19.05 -1.43
CA GLY A 38 -2.05 17.86 -0.99
C GLY A 38 -2.92 16.71 -0.51
N ARG A 39 -4.24 16.80 -0.67
CA ARG A 39 -5.16 15.73 -0.30
C ARG A 39 -5.32 14.69 -1.42
N ILE A 40 -5.27 13.41 -1.07
CA ILE A 40 -5.66 12.31 -1.97
C ILE A 40 -7.15 12.03 -1.81
N ILE A 41 -7.87 11.95 -2.92
CA ILE A 41 -9.31 11.69 -2.94
C ILE A 41 -9.62 10.27 -3.39
N ASP A 42 -10.37 9.54 -2.55
CA ASP A 42 -11.01 8.31 -2.95
C ASP A 42 -12.34 8.63 -3.65
N THR A 43 -12.28 8.73 -4.98
CA THR A 43 -13.45 9.00 -5.82
C THR A 43 -14.47 7.85 -5.81
N GLY A 44 -14.08 6.64 -5.41
CA GLY A 44 -14.96 5.50 -5.24
C GLY A 44 -15.76 5.55 -3.94
N ASN A 45 -15.34 6.36 -2.97
CA ASN A 45 -15.90 6.38 -1.62
C ASN A 45 -16.29 7.79 -1.14
N GLY A 46 -16.90 8.58 -2.03
CA GLY A 46 -17.45 9.90 -1.69
C GLY A 46 -16.39 11.00 -1.50
N ASN A 47 -15.25 10.90 -2.21
CA ASN A 47 -14.17 11.89 -2.21
C ASN A 47 -13.54 12.13 -0.82
N VAL A 48 -13.59 11.11 0.03
CA VAL A 48 -12.92 11.13 1.34
C VAL A 48 -11.42 10.96 1.16
N SER A 49 -10.70 11.21 2.23
CA SER A 49 -9.25 11.03 2.31
C SER A 49 -8.92 10.25 3.55
N HIS A 50 -7.90 9.42 3.49
CA HIS A 50 -7.49 8.57 4.61
C HIS A 50 -5.98 8.41 4.65
N THR A 51 -5.46 8.05 5.81
CA THR A 51 -4.02 7.90 6.07
C THR A 51 -3.37 6.88 5.12
N GLU A 52 -4.07 5.80 4.77
CA GLU A 52 -3.62 4.83 3.75
C GLU A 52 -3.35 5.54 2.41
N GLY A 53 -4.27 6.38 1.92
CA GLY A 53 -4.11 7.05 0.64
C GLY A 53 -3.06 8.14 0.63
N GLN A 54 -2.93 8.86 1.73
CA GLN A 54 -1.80 9.79 1.90
C GLN A 54 -0.47 9.01 1.91
N GLY A 55 -0.39 7.92 2.66
CA GLY A 55 0.81 7.08 2.75
C GLY A 55 1.21 6.45 1.42
N PHE A 56 0.25 5.90 0.66
CA PHE A 56 0.49 5.41 -0.70
C PHE A 56 1.04 6.51 -1.60
N ALA A 57 0.34 7.65 -1.71
CA ALA A 57 0.80 8.72 -2.58
C ALA A 57 2.16 9.29 -2.16
N MET A 58 2.47 9.35 -0.85
CA MET A 58 3.79 9.76 -0.37
C MET A 58 4.88 8.77 -0.80
N LEU A 59 4.64 7.46 -0.70
CA LEU A 59 5.59 6.45 -1.21
C LEU A 59 5.80 6.60 -2.72
N LEU A 60 4.71 6.78 -3.47
CA LEU A 60 4.76 6.93 -4.92
C LEU A 60 5.46 8.22 -5.35
N ALA A 61 5.27 9.32 -4.62
CA ALA A 61 5.99 10.57 -4.88
C ALA A 61 7.50 10.40 -4.69
N VAL A 62 7.95 9.69 -3.65
CA VAL A 62 9.38 9.35 -3.48
C VAL A 62 9.87 8.45 -4.62
N GLY A 63 9.11 7.40 -4.97
CA GLY A 63 9.46 6.47 -6.05
C GLY A 63 9.55 7.11 -7.44
N ASN A 64 8.91 8.26 -7.64
CA ASN A 64 8.99 9.07 -8.86
C ASN A 64 9.89 10.31 -8.72
N ASN A 65 10.63 10.44 -7.61
CA ASN A 65 11.48 11.59 -7.30
C ASN A 65 10.75 12.96 -7.35
N ASP A 66 9.47 12.98 -6.97
CA ASP A 66 8.61 14.17 -7.00
C ASP A 66 8.50 14.79 -5.60
N ARG A 67 9.55 15.52 -5.22
CA ARG A 67 9.60 16.24 -3.93
C ARG A 67 8.48 17.27 -3.76
N PRO A 68 8.13 18.09 -4.77
CA PRO A 68 7.03 19.04 -4.63
C PRO A 68 5.68 18.39 -4.30
N ALA A 69 5.34 17.26 -4.92
CA ALA A 69 4.12 16.53 -4.57
C ALA A 69 4.23 15.93 -3.16
N PHE A 70 5.37 15.31 -2.83
CA PHE A 70 5.60 14.75 -1.49
C PHE A 70 5.41 15.78 -0.38
N ASP A 71 5.97 16.98 -0.52
CA ASP A 71 5.87 18.03 0.48
C ASP A 71 4.42 18.48 0.69
N LYS A 72 3.62 18.59 -0.39
CA LYS A 72 2.19 18.91 -0.26
C LYS A 72 1.42 17.80 0.45
N LEU A 73 1.63 16.54 0.05
CA LEU A 73 1.00 15.38 0.66
C LEU A 73 1.32 15.32 2.16
N TRP A 74 2.59 15.50 2.51
CA TRP A 74 3.06 15.46 3.88
C TRP A 74 2.49 16.61 4.72
N GLN A 75 2.61 17.85 4.23
CA GLN A 75 2.13 19.04 4.94
C GLN A 75 0.63 18.97 5.20
N TRP A 76 -0.16 18.53 4.22
CA TRP A 76 -1.60 18.34 4.40
C TRP A 76 -1.89 17.29 5.49
N THR A 77 -1.19 16.16 5.42
CA THR A 77 -1.38 15.02 6.33
C THR A 77 -1.04 15.40 7.77
N ASP A 78 0.14 16.00 8.01
CA ASP A 78 0.57 16.44 9.33
C ASP A 78 -0.32 17.56 9.89
N LYS A 79 -0.69 18.53 9.06
CA LYS A 79 -1.55 19.64 9.50
C LYS A 79 -2.97 19.20 9.85
N THR A 80 -3.53 18.28 9.06
CA THR A 80 -4.98 17.98 9.10
C THR A 80 -5.30 16.75 9.92
N LEU A 81 -4.45 15.72 9.86
CA LEU A 81 -4.75 14.40 10.44
C LEU A 81 -3.94 14.11 11.70
N ARG A 82 -2.90 14.88 12.05
CA ARG A 82 -2.10 14.58 13.24
C ARG A 82 -2.94 14.55 14.51
N ASN A 83 -2.88 13.41 15.22
CA ASN A 83 -3.32 13.32 16.59
C ASN A 83 -2.17 13.74 17.52
N LYS A 84 -2.34 14.88 18.18
CA LYS A 84 -1.32 15.45 19.09
C LYS A 84 -1.19 14.68 20.41
N GLU A 85 -2.15 13.84 20.77
CA GLU A 85 -2.13 13.10 22.03
C GLU A 85 -1.18 11.90 21.99
N ASN A 86 -1.13 11.19 20.86
CA ASN A 86 -0.35 9.96 20.72
C ASN A 86 0.70 10.03 19.60
N GLY A 87 0.71 11.07 18.76
CA GLY A 87 1.65 11.22 17.66
C GLY A 87 1.29 10.43 16.39
N LEU A 88 0.15 9.74 16.35
CA LEU A 88 -0.37 9.05 15.16
C LEU A 88 -1.31 9.96 14.36
N PHE A 89 -2.06 9.41 13.40
CA PHE A 89 -2.94 10.20 12.55
C PHE A 89 -4.38 9.70 12.60
N TYR A 90 -5.34 10.62 12.65
CA TYR A 90 -6.74 10.30 12.47
C TYR A 90 -6.96 9.69 11.09
N TRP A 91 -7.54 8.51 11.04
CA TRP A 91 -7.49 7.68 9.83
C TRP A 91 -8.27 8.25 8.65
N ARG A 92 -9.31 9.08 8.90
CA ARG A 92 -10.25 9.54 7.87
C ARG A 92 -10.63 11.00 7.96
N TYR A 93 -10.70 11.63 6.79
CA TYR A 93 -11.21 12.97 6.55
C TYR A 93 -12.38 12.94 5.56
N ASN A 94 -13.54 13.45 5.97
CA ASN A 94 -14.71 13.62 5.15
C ASN A 94 -14.95 15.12 4.86
N PRO A 95 -14.67 15.63 3.64
CA PRO A 95 -14.74 17.06 3.35
C PRO A 95 -16.16 17.65 3.48
N VAL A 96 -17.20 16.83 3.37
CA VAL A 96 -18.60 17.29 3.40
C VAL A 96 -19.26 17.13 4.78
N ALA A 97 -18.57 16.52 5.74
CA ALA A 97 -19.11 16.36 7.10
C ALA A 97 -18.94 17.65 7.93
N PRO A 98 -19.89 17.96 8.85
CA PRO A 98 -19.75 19.11 9.75
C PRO A 98 -18.47 19.08 10.61
N ASN A 99 -18.07 17.88 11.03
CA ASN A 99 -16.74 17.60 11.57
C ASN A 99 -16.00 16.68 10.59
N PRO A 100 -15.08 17.22 9.77
CA PRO A 100 -14.40 16.42 8.76
C PRO A 100 -13.59 15.25 9.32
N VAL A 101 -13.13 15.35 10.57
CA VAL A 101 -12.37 14.30 11.26
C VAL A 101 -13.17 13.85 12.48
N ALA A 102 -14.35 13.28 12.23
CA ALA A 102 -15.27 12.85 13.29
C ALA A 102 -14.72 11.68 14.10
N ASP A 103 -14.17 10.67 13.41
CA ASP A 103 -13.49 9.56 14.06
C ASP A 103 -12.08 9.98 14.50
N LYS A 104 -11.76 9.73 15.76
CA LYS A 104 -10.49 10.09 16.40
C LYS A 104 -9.53 8.91 16.54
N ASN A 105 -9.87 7.76 15.96
CA ASN A 105 -8.97 6.60 15.91
C ASN A 105 -7.94 6.74 14.78
N ASP A 106 -6.85 5.99 14.91
CA ASP A 106 -5.86 5.77 13.85
C ASP A 106 -6.14 4.49 13.05
N ALA A 107 -5.42 4.34 11.93
CA ALA A 107 -5.31 3.11 11.16
C ALA A 107 -3.82 2.84 10.93
N THR A 108 -3.31 1.74 11.48
CA THR A 108 -1.87 1.54 11.65
C THR A 108 -1.12 1.23 10.36
N ASP A 109 -1.81 0.73 9.33
CA ASP A 109 -1.29 0.66 7.98
C ASP A 109 -0.97 2.05 7.44
N GLY A 110 -1.92 3.00 7.52
CA GLY A 110 -1.73 4.37 7.08
C GLY A 110 -0.59 5.06 7.82
N ASP A 111 -0.55 4.95 9.14
CA ASP A 111 0.55 5.48 9.97
C ASP A 111 1.91 4.88 9.56
N THR A 112 1.94 3.57 9.33
CA THR A 112 3.15 2.84 8.89
C THR A 112 3.60 3.29 7.51
N LEU A 113 2.68 3.45 6.55
CA LEU A 113 2.98 3.91 5.19
C LEU A 113 3.55 5.33 5.19
N ILE A 114 2.94 6.24 5.97
CA ILE A 114 3.41 7.63 6.12
C ILE A 114 4.83 7.64 6.71
N ALA A 115 5.06 6.91 7.80
CA ALA A 115 6.38 6.82 8.42
C ALA A 115 7.43 6.23 7.47
N TRP A 116 7.06 5.21 6.68
CA TRP A 116 7.95 4.60 5.72
C TRP A 116 8.28 5.54 4.56
N ALA A 117 7.29 6.26 4.04
CA ALA A 117 7.49 7.25 3.00
C ALA A 117 8.43 8.38 3.45
N LEU A 118 8.29 8.87 4.69
CA LEU A 118 9.19 9.85 5.28
C LEU A 118 10.63 9.33 5.42
N LEU A 119 10.80 8.07 5.81
CA LEU A 119 12.12 7.47 5.88
C LEU A 119 12.77 7.36 4.50
N ARG A 120 12.01 6.92 3.49
CA ARG A 120 12.48 6.87 2.09
C ARG A 120 12.79 8.26 1.55
N ALA A 121 11.97 9.27 1.87
CA ALA A 121 12.20 10.66 1.49
C ALA A 121 13.50 11.23 2.06
N GLN A 122 13.83 10.91 3.32
CA GLN A 122 15.12 11.29 3.89
C GLN A 122 16.27 10.68 3.08
N GLN A 123 16.19 9.40 2.73
CA GLN A 123 17.23 8.71 1.97
C GLN A 123 17.38 9.30 0.55
N GLN A 124 16.25 9.62 -0.09
CA GLN A 124 16.22 10.15 -1.46
C GLN A 124 16.71 11.60 -1.56
N TRP A 125 16.33 12.46 -0.62
CA TRP A 125 16.57 13.92 -0.71
C TRP A 125 17.52 14.46 0.36
N HIS A 126 18.08 13.60 1.21
CA HIS A 126 19.01 13.92 2.30
C HIS A 126 18.49 14.96 3.31
N GLU A 127 17.17 15.11 3.40
CA GLU A 127 16.51 16.08 4.27
C GLU A 127 16.21 15.44 5.64
N LYS A 128 16.95 15.86 6.67
CA LYS A 128 16.94 15.24 8.01
C LYS A 128 15.59 15.38 8.71
N SER A 129 14.80 16.40 8.38
CA SER A 129 13.49 16.62 9.00
C SER A 129 12.50 15.48 8.69
N TYR A 130 12.52 14.89 7.49
CA TYR A 130 11.68 13.72 7.17
C TYR A 130 12.06 12.50 8.03
N GLY A 131 13.35 12.23 8.20
CA GLY A 131 13.83 11.12 9.02
C GLY A 131 13.43 11.28 10.49
N SER A 132 13.53 12.51 11.02
CA SER A 132 13.12 12.81 12.40
C SER A 132 11.60 12.65 12.60
N ALA A 133 10.80 13.04 11.60
CA ALA A 133 9.35 12.81 11.62
C ALA A 133 9.00 11.31 11.56
N SER A 134 9.71 10.53 10.75
CA SER A 134 9.56 9.07 10.71
C SER A 134 9.90 8.42 12.05
N ASP A 135 11.02 8.81 12.68
CA ASP A 135 11.44 8.31 13.99
C ASP A 135 10.37 8.57 15.07
N ALA A 136 9.70 9.73 15.03
CA ALA A 136 8.63 10.07 15.96
C ALA A 136 7.37 9.20 15.75
N ILE A 137 6.96 8.95 14.49
CA ILE A 137 5.79 8.13 14.19
C ILE A 137 6.05 6.66 14.53
N THR A 138 7.23 6.14 14.19
CA THR A 138 7.60 4.74 14.48
C THR A 138 7.67 4.47 15.98
N ALA A 139 8.20 5.41 16.78
CA ALA A 139 8.14 5.32 18.23
C ALA A 139 6.69 5.32 18.75
N SER A 140 5.81 6.13 18.15
CA SER A 140 4.39 6.22 18.52
C SER A 140 3.62 4.93 18.18
N LEU A 141 3.91 4.30 17.05
CA LEU A 141 3.39 2.98 16.65
C LEU A 141 3.77 1.92 17.68
N LEU A 142 5.06 1.76 17.99
CA LEU A 142 5.52 0.78 18.98
C LEU A 142 4.88 1.00 20.36
N LYS A 143 4.70 2.26 20.76
CA LYS A 143 4.13 2.60 22.06
C LYS A 143 2.63 2.37 22.15
N SER A 144 1.88 2.70 21.09
CA SER A 144 0.42 2.85 21.17
C SER A 144 -0.35 1.72 20.52
N THR A 145 0.28 0.94 19.63
CA THR A 145 -0.42 -0.03 18.80
C THR A 145 0.21 -1.42 18.82
N VAL A 146 1.43 -1.56 19.33
CA VAL A 146 2.06 -2.87 19.53
C VAL A 146 1.82 -3.38 20.95
N VAL A 147 1.24 -4.58 21.05
CA VAL A 147 0.94 -5.23 22.33
C VAL A 147 1.54 -6.62 22.41
N THR A 148 1.70 -7.13 23.63
CA THR A 148 2.04 -8.54 23.85
C THR A 148 0.75 -9.34 24.03
N PHE A 149 0.49 -10.30 23.14
CA PHE A 149 -0.71 -11.13 23.21
C PHE A 149 -0.43 -12.52 22.64
N ALA A 150 -1.00 -13.58 23.23
CA ALA A 150 -0.74 -14.97 22.86
C ALA A 150 0.77 -15.31 22.73
N GLY A 151 1.60 -14.73 23.60
CA GLY A 151 3.06 -14.93 23.61
C GLY A 151 3.84 -14.22 22.50
N ARG A 152 3.23 -13.29 21.75
CA ARG A 152 3.83 -12.59 20.60
C ARG A 152 3.70 -11.07 20.70
N GLN A 153 4.57 -10.34 20.00
CA GLN A 153 4.33 -8.93 19.69
C GLN A 153 3.38 -8.85 18.50
N VAL A 154 2.30 -8.08 18.63
CA VAL A 154 1.29 -7.92 17.59
C VAL A 154 0.93 -6.45 17.43
N MET A 155 0.79 -5.99 16.19
CA MET A 155 0.32 -4.65 15.87
C MET A 155 -1.20 -4.67 15.72
N LEU A 156 -1.88 -3.87 16.54
CA LEU A 156 -3.32 -3.63 16.43
C LEU A 156 -3.63 -2.79 15.19
N PRO A 157 -4.79 -2.98 14.55
CA PRO A 157 -5.21 -2.17 13.40
C PRO A 157 -5.44 -0.68 13.71
N GLY A 158 -5.65 -0.35 14.98
CA GLY A 158 -5.75 1.03 15.50
C GLY A 158 -5.60 1.01 17.02
N ALA A 159 -5.32 2.16 17.64
CA ALA A 159 -5.11 2.24 19.09
C ALA A 159 -6.36 1.89 19.91
N LYS A 160 -7.57 1.99 19.33
CA LYS A 160 -8.85 1.68 19.99
C LYS A 160 -9.70 0.73 19.14
N GLY A 161 -10.53 -0.07 19.80
CA GLY A 161 -11.59 -0.88 19.17
C GLY A 161 -11.20 -2.30 18.75
N PHE A 162 -9.91 -2.64 18.75
CA PHE A 162 -9.41 -3.94 18.26
C PHE A 162 -8.87 -4.87 19.35
N TYR A 163 -8.66 -4.35 20.55
CA TYR A 163 -8.38 -5.15 21.74
C TYR A 163 -9.70 -5.42 22.47
N LEU A 164 -10.20 -6.65 22.37
CA LEU A 164 -11.44 -7.09 22.99
C LEU A 164 -11.16 -7.99 24.21
N ASN A 165 -12.20 -8.38 24.94
CA ASN A 165 -12.04 -9.07 26.23
C ASN A 165 -11.33 -10.43 26.12
N ASP A 166 -11.61 -11.20 25.06
CA ASP A 166 -11.12 -12.58 24.88
C ASP A 166 -10.27 -12.78 23.61
N HIS A 167 -10.13 -11.74 22.78
CA HIS A 167 -9.38 -11.79 21.52
C HIS A 167 -8.93 -10.40 21.04
N LEU A 168 -8.03 -10.39 20.07
CA LEU A 168 -7.69 -9.21 19.27
C LEU A 168 -8.25 -9.39 17.87
N ASN A 169 -8.85 -8.34 17.30
CA ASN A 169 -9.15 -8.30 15.87
C ASN A 169 -7.96 -7.68 15.14
N LEU A 170 -7.29 -8.48 14.32
CA LEU A 170 -6.14 -8.10 13.52
C LEU A 170 -6.53 -7.99 12.05
N ASN A 171 -5.82 -7.14 11.31
CA ASN A 171 -5.88 -7.09 9.86
C ASN A 171 -4.49 -7.47 9.31
N PRO A 172 -4.29 -8.70 8.79
CA PRO A 172 -2.97 -9.12 8.32
C PRO A 172 -2.44 -8.31 7.14
N SER A 173 -3.28 -7.56 6.41
CA SER A 173 -2.81 -6.64 5.38
C SER A 173 -2.04 -5.43 5.95
N TYR A 174 -2.18 -5.16 7.25
CA TYR A 174 -1.47 -4.08 7.94
C TYR A 174 -0.06 -4.52 8.37
N PHE A 175 0.30 -5.79 8.13
CA PHE A 175 1.65 -6.29 8.36
C PHE A 175 2.56 -5.88 7.19
N ILE A 176 2.92 -4.59 7.16
CA ILE A 176 3.72 -3.99 6.10
C ILE A 176 5.20 -4.33 6.31
N PHE A 177 5.53 -5.60 6.06
CA PHE A 177 6.88 -6.16 6.25
C PHE A 177 8.04 -5.33 5.65
N PRO A 178 7.96 -4.75 4.43
CA PRO A 178 9.07 -3.94 3.92
C PRO A 178 9.27 -2.65 4.72
N ALA A 179 8.20 -2.05 5.24
CA ALA A 179 8.29 -0.88 6.13
C ALA A 179 8.95 -1.25 7.46
N TRP A 180 8.54 -2.37 8.07
CA TRP A 180 9.10 -2.84 9.34
C TRP A 180 10.59 -3.21 9.22
N GLN A 181 11.01 -3.80 8.09
CA GLN A 181 12.43 -4.03 7.79
C GLN A 181 13.20 -2.70 7.72
N ALA A 182 12.66 -1.69 7.02
CA ALA A 182 13.27 -0.38 6.92
C ALA A 182 13.37 0.33 8.29
N PHE A 183 12.33 0.23 9.12
CA PHE A 183 12.35 0.78 10.47
C PHE A 183 13.38 0.09 11.35
N ALA A 184 13.47 -1.24 11.30
CA ALA A 184 14.47 -1.99 12.05
C ALA A 184 15.90 -1.57 11.70
N ALA A 185 16.17 -1.28 10.42
CA ALA A 185 17.47 -0.77 9.96
C ALA A 185 17.76 0.66 10.45
N ARG A 186 16.73 1.43 10.81
CA ARG A 186 16.82 2.82 11.26
C ARG A 186 16.90 2.95 12.78
N THR A 187 15.99 2.33 13.52
CA THR A 187 15.80 2.54 14.96
C THR A 187 15.09 1.34 15.60
N HIS A 188 15.16 1.19 16.93
CA HIS A 188 14.45 0.14 17.69
C HIS A 188 14.58 -1.28 17.09
N LEU A 189 15.77 -1.62 16.57
CA LEU A 189 16.08 -2.83 15.79
C LEU A 189 15.41 -4.09 16.37
N THR A 190 15.58 -4.35 17.67
CA THR A 190 15.06 -5.54 18.34
C THR A 190 13.53 -5.59 18.35
N ALA A 191 12.86 -4.46 18.58
CA ALA A 191 11.40 -4.40 18.65
C ALA A 191 10.79 -4.65 17.26
N TRP A 192 11.28 -3.97 16.23
CA TRP A 192 10.79 -4.14 14.86
C TRP A 192 11.09 -5.52 14.29
N ARG A 193 12.29 -6.07 14.53
CA ARG A 193 12.61 -7.45 14.11
C ARG A 193 11.73 -8.47 14.82
N LYS A 194 11.43 -8.28 16.11
CA LYS A 194 10.53 -9.18 16.84
C LYS A 194 9.10 -9.09 16.31
N LEU A 195 8.58 -7.88 16.09
CA LEU A 195 7.25 -7.68 15.50
C LEU A 195 7.15 -8.32 14.11
N GLN A 196 8.16 -8.13 13.26
CA GLN A 196 8.21 -8.74 11.93
C GLN A 196 8.22 -10.26 12.00
N SER A 197 9.09 -10.85 12.84
CA SER A 197 9.17 -12.29 13.01
C SER A 197 7.86 -12.89 13.55
N ASP A 198 7.24 -12.24 14.55
CA ASP A 198 5.97 -12.68 15.11
C ASP A 198 4.81 -12.52 14.11
N GLY A 199 4.77 -11.43 13.34
CA GLY A 199 3.79 -11.21 12.28
C GLY A 199 3.89 -12.23 11.14
N GLN A 200 5.10 -12.56 10.69
CA GLN A 200 5.34 -13.63 9.71
C GLN A 200 4.90 -15.00 10.25
N ALA A 201 5.21 -15.30 11.52
CA ALA A 201 4.81 -16.56 12.15
C ALA A 201 3.29 -16.67 12.37
N LEU A 202 2.61 -15.56 12.65
CA LEU A 202 1.15 -15.50 12.71
C LEU A 202 0.54 -15.68 11.32
N LEU A 203 0.99 -14.91 10.32
CA LEU A 203 0.50 -14.99 8.95
C LEU A 203 0.64 -16.40 8.37
N GLY A 204 1.76 -17.08 8.63
CA GLY A 204 1.98 -18.47 8.19
C GLY A 204 1.01 -19.49 8.80
N LYS A 205 0.23 -19.10 9.83
CA LYS A 205 -0.81 -19.92 10.46
C LYS A 205 -2.23 -19.46 10.14
N MET A 206 -2.41 -18.33 9.45
CA MET A 206 -3.71 -17.80 9.05
C MET A 206 -4.16 -18.46 7.73
N ALA A 207 -4.66 -19.69 7.83
CA ALA A 207 -5.06 -20.48 6.67
C ALA A 207 -6.42 -21.13 6.89
N TRP A 208 -7.41 -20.78 6.07
CA TRP A 208 -8.76 -21.34 6.14
C TRP A 208 -9.24 -21.82 4.76
N GLY A 209 -10.20 -22.76 4.79
CA GLY A 209 -10.83 -23.33 3.61
C GLY A 209 -9.88 -24.07 2.67
N THR A 210 -10.35 -24.32 1.45
CA THR A 210 -9.57 -25.02 0.41
C THR A 210 -8.51 -24.12 -0.24
N SER A 211 -8.61 -22.80 -0.09
CA SER A 211 -7.63 -21.85 -0.59
C SER A 211 -6.40 -21.74 0.31
N GLN A 212 -6.53 -22.06 1.61
CA GLN A 212 -5.48 -21.87 2.61
C GLN A 212 -5.02 -20.41 2.71
N LEU A 213 -5.93 -19.47 2.43
CA LEU A 213 -5.67 -18.03 2.48
C LEU A 213 -6.21 -17.42 3.79
N PRO A 214 -5.63 -16.29 4.25
CA PRO A 214 -6.21 -15.50 5.31
C PRO A 214 -7.43 -14.71 4.83
N SER A 215 -8.33 -14.35 5.74
CA SER A 215 -9.35 -13.31 5.51
C SER A 215 -8.80 -11.90 5.74
N ASP A 216 -9.55 -10.89 5.32
CA ASP A 216 -9.27 -9.46 5.56
C ASP A 216 -9.08 -9.14 7.05
N TRP A 217 -9.94 -9.74 7.89
CA TRP A 217 -9.90 -9.57 9.34
C TRP A 217 -9.82 -10.93 10.05
N VAL A 218 -8.96 -11.02 11.06
CA VAL A 218 -8.65 -12.24 11.80
C VAL A 218 -8.72 -11.98 13.29
N ALA A 219 -9.53 -12.77 14.00
CA ALA A 219 -9.55 -12.79 15.46
C ALA A 219 -8.43 -13.69 16.00
N LEU A 220 -7.56 -13.17 16.87
CA LEU A 220 -6.53 -13.90 17.60
C LEU A 220 -6.94 -14.03 19.07
N ARG A 221 -7.11 -15.26 19.56
CA ARG A 221 -7.44 -15.57 20.96
C ARG A 221 -6.18 -15.67 21.83
N ALA A 222 -6.34 -15.48 23.14
CA ALA A 222 -5.23 -15.48 24.10
C ALA A 222 -4.46 -16.82 24.14
N ASP A 223 -5.11 -17.93 23.77
CA ASP A 223 -4.50 -19.25 23.63
C ASP A 223 -3.76 -19.46 22.29
N GLY A 224 -3.74 -18.45 21.42
CA GLY A 224 -3.09 -18.48 20.11
C GLY A 224 -3.94 -19.04 18.98
N ARG A 225 -5.19 -19.47 19.23
CA ARG A 225 -6.11 -19.85 18.15
C ARG A 225 -6.49 -18.61 17.32
N MET A 226 -6.63 -18.82 16.02
CA MET A 226 -7.06 -17.79 15.08
C MET A 226 -8.28 -18.26 14.29
N GLU A 227 -9.21 -17.34 14.04
CA GLU A 227 -10.40 -17.54 13.22
C GLU A 227 -10.67 -16.28 12.39
N PRO A 228 -11.33 -16.35 11.22
CA PRO A 228 -11.82 -15.15 10.55
C PRO A 228 -12.70 -14.34 11.53
N ALA A 229 -12.45 -13.04 11.63
CA ALA A 229 -13.20 -12.18 12.56
C ALA A 229 -14.69 -12.16 12.21
N LYS A 230 -15.55 -12.07 13.22
CA LYS A 230 -17.01 -12.28 13.08
C LYS A 230 -17.76 -11.05 12.61
N GLU A 231 -17.17 -9.89 12.80
CA GLU A 231 -17.75 -8.58 12.53
C GLU A 231 -17.68 -8.20 11.03
N TRP A 232 -16.90 -8.94 10.25
CA TRP A 232 -16.73 -8.74 8.81
C TRP A 232 -17.07 -10.00 8.00
N PRO A 233 -17.42 -9.87 6.71
CA PRO A 233 -17.47 -11.01 5.81
C PRO A 233 -16.15 -11.78 5.85
N THR A 234 -16.22 -13.10 5.98
CA THR A 234 -15.05 -13.98 6.12
C THR A 234 -14.37 -14.22 4.77
N ARG A 235 -13.89 -13.14 4.13
CA ARG A 235 -13.35 -13.13 2.77
C ARG A 235 -11.87 -12.77 2.75
N MET A 236 -11.12 -13.38 1.83
CA MET A 236 -9.95 -12.73 1.25
C MET A 236 -10.50 -11.78 0.18
N SER A 237 -10.35 -10.46 0.38
CA SER A 237 -10.83 -9.46 -0.58
C SER A 237 -9.89 -8.25 -0.67
N PHE A 238 -10.43 -7.03 -0.58
CA PHE A 238 -9.72 -5.80 -0.86
C PHE A 238 -8.63 -5.48 0.16
N ASP A 239 -8.69 -5.96 1.40
CA ASP A 239 -7.57 -5.80 2.34
C ASP A 239 -6.53 -6.88 2.14
N ALA A 240 -6.95 -8.14 2.24
CA ALA A 240 -6.06 -9.29 2.21
C ALA A 240 -5.25 -9.40 0.90
N ILE A 241 -5.73 -8.86 -0.23
CA ILE A 241 -4.96 -8.82 -1.47
C ILE A 241 -3.64 -8.03 -1.34
N ARG A 242 -3.50 -7.10 -0.38
CA ARG A 242 -2.24 -6.38 -0.14
C ARG A 242 -1.17 -7.25 0.55
N ILE A 243 -1.56 -8.37 1.16
CA ILE A 243 -0.63 -9.29 1.84
C ILE A 243 0.43 -9.85 0.88
N PRO A 244 0.10 -10.51 -0.24
CA PRO A 244 1.12 -11.03 -1.14
C PRO A 244 1.99 -9.92 -1.75
N LEU A 245 1.44 -8.71 -1.95
CA LEU A 245 2.23 -7.54 -2.35
C LEU A 245 3.30 -7.22 -1.30
N TYR A 246 2.95 -7.06 -0.02
CA TYR A 246 3.94 -6.73 1.02
C TYR A 246 4.89 -7.88 1.35
N VAL A 247 4.43 -9.13 1.27
CA VAL A 247 5.31 -10.29 1.40
C VAL A 247 6.34 -10.30 0.25
N TYR A 248 5.90 -10.12 -1.00
CA TYR A 248 6.80 -10.07 -2.16
C TYR A 248 7.79 -8.92 -2.04
N TRP A 249 7.31 -7.72 -1.71
CA TRP A 249 8.14 -6.52 -1.60
C TRP A 249 9.22 -6.64 -0.50
N SER A 250 8.93 -7.41 0.54
CA SER A 250 9.87 -7.70 1.63
C SER A 250 10.87 -8.82 1.29
N ASP A 251 10.38 -9.90 0.66
CA ASP A 251 11.18 -11.03 0.19
C ASP A 251 10.40 -11.83 -0.89
N PRO A 252 10.76 -11.72 -2.19
CA PRO A 252 10.06 -12.42 -3.27
C PRO A 252 10.24 -13.95 -3.23
N LYS A 253 11.17 -14.46 -2.42
CA LYS A 253 11.42 -15.89 -2.19
C LYS A 253 10.69 -16.43 -0.96
N SER A 254 9.95 -15.59 -0.23
CA SER A 254 9.25 -15.98 0.98
C SER A 254 8.25 -17.13 0.73
N SER A 255 8.31 -18.15 1.59
CA SER A 255 7.35 -19.27 1.58
C SER A 255 5.93 -18.84 1.94
N LEU A 256 5.74 -17.65 2.52
CA LEU A 256 4.42 -17.08 2.79
C LEU A 256 3.65 -16.73 1.51
N LEU A 257 4.32 -16.66 0.34
CA LEU A 257 3.67 -16.50 -0.96
C LEU A 257 3.04 -17.80 -1.49
N THR A 258 3.40 -18.96 -0.95
CA THR A 258 2.99 -20.26 -1.50
C THR A 258 1.47 -20.45 -1.56
N PRO A 259 0.67 -20.17 -0.52
CA PRO A 259 -0.79 -20.28 -0.60
C PRO A 259 -1.40 -19.37 -1.68
N TRP A 260 -0.87 -18.15 -1.84
CA TRP A 260 -1.30 -17.19 -2.85
C TRP A 260 -1.01 -17.68 -4.26
N LYS A 261 0.23 -18.13 -4.52
CA LYS A 261 0.62 -18.72 -5.81
C LYS A 261 -0.26 -19.93 -6.15
N ASN A 262 -0.45 -20.83 -5.19
CA ASN A 262 -1.28 -22.03 -5.35
C ASN A 262 -2.74 -21.69 -5.63
N TRP A 263 -3.30 -20.63 -5.05
CA TRP A 263 -4.68 -20.23 -5.29
C TRP A 263 -4.83 -19.53 -6.65
N PHE A 264 -3.97 -18.55 -6.97
CA PHE A 264 -4.01 -17.84 -8.25
C PHE A 264 -3.79 -18.77 -9.46
N GLN A 265 -2.96 -19.81 -9.33
CA GLN A 265 -2.71 -20.78 -10.40
C GLN A 265 -3.89 -21.70 -10.71
N ARG A 266 -4.93 -21.76 -9.85
CA ARG A 266 -6.15 -22.54 -10.10
C ARG A 266 -7.06 -21.91 -11.16
N TYR A 267 -6.83 -20.64 -11.49
CA TYR A 267 -7.68 -19.88 -12.39
C TYR A 267 -6.90 -19.40 -13.61
N PRO A 268 -7.54 -19.34 -14.80
CA PRO A 268 -7.01 -18.54 -15.90
C PRO A 268 -6.81 -17.10 -15.44
N ARG A 269 -5.73 -16.44 -15.89
CA ARG A 269 -5.35 -15.07 -15.46
C ARG A 269 -6.54 -14.11 -15.37
N LEU A 270 -7.31 -13.99 -16.46
CA LEU A 270 -8.46 -13.06 -16.58
C LEU A 270 -9.77 -13.59 -15.96
N GLN A 271 -9.75 -14.76 -15.33
CA GLN A 271 -10.89 -15.39 -14.66
C GLN A 271 -10.59 -15.71 -13.19
N THR A 272 -9.56 -15.08 -12.62
CA THR A 272 -9.26 -15.18 -11.18
C THR A 272 -10.34 -14.41 -10.41
N PRO A 273 -11.09 -15.03 -9.47
CA PRO A 273 -12.13 -14.32 -8.71
C PRO A 273 -11.56 -13.16 -7.90
N ALA A 274 -12.31 -12.06 -7.78
CA ALA A 274 -11.82 -10.89 -7.04
C ALA A 274 -11.83 -11.05 -5.51
N TRP A 275 -12.62 -11.98 -4.99
CA TRP A 275 -12.62 -12.38 -3.59
C TRP A 275 -13.02 -13.84 -3.45
N ILE A 276 -12.68 -14.43 -2.31
CA ILE A 276 -13.13 -15.76 -1.89
C ILE A 276 -13.53 -15.73 -0.42
N ASN A 277 -14.69 -16.30 -0.08
CA ASN A 277 -15.05 -16.60 1.29
C ASN A 277 -14.21 -17.79 1.77
N VAL A 278 -13.32 -17.54 2.73
CA VAL A 278 -12.33 -18.54 3.17
C VAL A 278 -12.94 -19.63 4.05
N ASN A 279 -14.18 -19.48 4.52
CA ASN A 279 -14.91 -20.51 5.26
C ASN A 279 -15.76 -21.40 4.34
N THR A 280 -16.50 -20.79 3.40
CA THR A 280 -17.45 -21.52 2.54
C THR A 280 -16.88 -21.94 1.19
N ASN A 281 -15.73 -21.38 0.78
CA ASN A 281 -15.13 -21.49 -0.55
C ASN A 281 -15.96 -20.84 -1.69
N GLU A 282 -17.01 -20.11 -1.36
CA GLU A 282 -17.74 -19.28 -2.32
C GLU A 282 -16.79 -18.20 -2.88
N VAL A 283 -16.80 -18.01 -4.20
CA VAL A 283 -15.96 -17.02 -4.88
C VAL A 283 -16.80 -15.91 -5.50
N ALA A 284 -16.18 -14.76 -5.73
CA ALA A 284 -16.81 -13.66 -6.44
C ALA A 284 -17.37 -14.09 -7.80
N PRO A 285 -18.58 -13.64 -8.19
CA PRO A 285 -19.13 -13.87 -9.53
C PRO A 285 -18.47 -12.97 -10.60
N TRP A 286 -17.41 -12.24 -10.24
CA TRP A 286 -16.65 -11.34 -11.10
C TRP A 286 -15.15 -11.45 -10.78
N PHE A 287 -14.31 -11.01 -11.73
CA PHE A 287 -12.89 -11.33 -11.75
C PHE A 287 -11.99 -10.15 -11.37
N MET A 288 -10.77 -10.47 -10.94
CA MET A 288 -9.70 -9.49 -10.74
C MET A 288 -9.43 -8.72 -12.03
N THR A 289 -9.44 -7.40 -11.92
CA THR A 289 -9.04 -6.47 -12.97
C THR A 289 -8.11 -5.41 -12.38
N GLY A 290 -7.47 -4.63 -13.25
CA GLY A 290 -6.66 -3.48 -12.83
C GLY A 290 -5.61 -3.82 -11.77
N GLY A 291 -5.65 -3.11 -10.65
CA GLY A 291 -4.71 -3.27 -9.53
C GLY A 291 -4.73 -4.65 -8.86
N LEU A 292 -5.90 -5.29 -8.75
CA LEU A 292 -5.98 -6.66 -8.21
C LEU A 292 -5.23 -7.65 -9.12
N LEU A 293 -5.40 -7.49 -10.43
CA LEU A 293 -4.73 -8.32 -11.42
C LEU A 293 -3.21 -8.07 -11.42
N ALA A 294 -2.78 -6.82 -11.23
CA ALA A 294 -1.36 -6.49 -11.08
C ALA A 294 -0.72 -7.19 -9.88
N VAL A 295 -1.41 -7.25 -8.73
CA VAL A 295 -0.92 -8.00 -7.55
C VAL A 295 -0.83 -9.49 -7.84
N ARG A 296 -1.81 -10.08 -8.52
CA ARG A 296 -1.78 -11.48 -8.94
C ARG A 296 -0.56 -11.76 -9.82
N ASP A 297 -0.33 -10.92 -10.82
CA ASP A 297 0.77 -11.08 -11.76
C ASP A 297 2.14 -10.95 -11.06
N LEU A 298 2.31 -9.96 -10.16
CA LEU A 298 3.48 -9.82 -9.31
C LEU A 298 3.73 -11.08 -8.47
N THR A 299 2.67 -11.60 -7.84
CA THR A 299 2.76 -12.78 -6.96
C THR A 299 3.23 -14.02 -7.71
N LEU A 300 2.84 -14.17 -8.98
CA LEU A 300 3.24 -15.29 -9.83
C LEU A 300 4.58 -15.06 -10.55
N GLY A 301 5.21 -13.90 -10.39
CA GLY A 301 6.47 -13.55 -11.06
C GLY A 301 6.30 -13.27 -12.55
N GLU A 302 5.11 -12.86 -12.99
CA GLU A 302 4.89 -12.43 -14.37
C GLU A 302 5.48 -11.03 -14.58
N ALA A 303 6.16 -10.83 -15.73
CA ALA A 303 6.83 -9.58 -16.03
C ALA A 303 5.85 -8.39 -16.01
N GLN A 304 6.19 -7.37 -15.24
CA GLN A 304 5.42 -6.13 -15.15
C GLN A 304 6.08 -5.05 -16.01
N ALA A 305 5.29 -4.35 -16.83
CA ALA A 305 5.68 -3.09 -17.44
C ALA A 305 5.22 -1.92 -16.56
N GLU A 306 5.68 -0.71 -16.85
CA GLU A 306 5.13 0.48 -16.20
C GLU A 306 3.61 0.54 -16.42
N PRO A 307 2.80 0.66 -15.34
CA PRO A 307 1.36 0.57 -15.45
C PRO A 307 0.80 1.76 -16.20
N GLN A 308 -0.33 1.55 -16.87
CA GLN A 308 -1.16 2.64 -17.38
C GLN A 308 -2.32 2.88 -16.41
N ILE A 309 -2.56 4.16 -16.08
CA ILE A 309 -3.69 4.59 -15.25
C ILE A 309 -4.77 5.13 -16.19
N SER A 310 -5.85 4.36 -16.38
CA SER A 310 -6.92 4.73 -17.30
C SER A 310 -8.16 5.22 -16.54
N ALA A 311 -9.13 5.80 -17.26
CA ALA A 311 -10.37 6.28 -16.67
C ALA A 311 -11.21 5.17 -15.98
N GLN A 312 -10.95 3.89 -16.29
CA GLN A 312 -11.61 2.74 -15.65
C GLN A 312 -11.00 2.38 -14.30
N ASP A 313 -9.76 2.83 -14.00
CA ASP A 313 -9.18 2.61 -12.69
C ASP A 313 -9.80 3.58 -11.69
N ASP A 314 -10.43 3.06 -10.65
CA ASP A 314 -10.70 3.86 -9.46
C ASP A 314 -9.40 4.14 -8.67
N TYR A 315 -9.53 4.92 -7.59
CA TYR A 315 -8.42 5.25 -6.71
C TYR A 315 -7.69 3.99 -6.20
N TYR A 316 -8.43 2.94 -5.83
CA TYR A 316 -7.88 1.72 -5.26
C TYR A 316 -7.07 0.92 -6.28
N SER A 317 -7.65 0.66 -7.46
CA SER A 317 -6.99 -0.02 -8.58
C SER A 317 -5.73 0.73 -9.02
N ALA A 318 -5.82 2.06 -9.18
CA ALA A 318 -4.70 2.89 -9.61
C ALA A 318 -3.55 2.87 -8.59
N SER A 319 -3.87 2.93 -7.30
CA SER A 319 -2.88 2.86 -6.22
C SER A 319 -2.17 1.49 -6.21
N LEU A 320 -2.91 0.38 -6.29
CA LEU A 320 -2.33 -0.96 -6.34
C LEU A 320 -1.41 -1.18 -7.55
N LYS A 321 -1.79 -0.72 -8.75
CA LYS A 321 -0.93 -0.80 -9.94
C LYS A 321 0.42 -0.13 -9.71
N LEU A 322 0.40 1.09 -9.17
CA LEU A 322 1.62 1.87 -8.91
C LEU A 322 2.46 1.27 -7.78
N LEU A 323 1.83 0.73 -6.72
CA LEU A 323 2.53 0.04 -5.64
C LEU A 323 3.19 -1.26 -6.12
N VAL A 324 2.52 -2.05 -6.95
CA VAL A 324 3.09 -3.25 -7.59
C VAL A 324 4.31 -2.88 -8.41
N TRP A 325 4.22 -1.81 -9.21
CA TRP A 325 5.34 -1.31 -10.01
C TRP A 325 6.53 -0.87 -9.14
N LEU A 326 6.26 -0.14 -8.06
CA LEU A 326 7.29 0.29 -7.11
C LEU A 326 7.92 -0.92 -6.37
N ALA A 327 7.12 -1.89 -5.97
CA ALA A 327 7.59 -3.13 -5.35
C ALA A 327 8.55 -3.89 -6.27
N ASN A 328 8.22 -4.01 -7.54
CA ASN A 328 9.08 -4.66 -8.54
C ASN A 328 10.39 -3.88 -8.77
N LYS A 329 10.33 -2.54 -8.83
CA LYS A 329 11.52 -1.69 -8.95
C LYS A 329 12.46 -1.83 -7.76
N ASP A 330 11.93 -1.95 -6.54
CA ASP A 330 12.76 -2.10 -5.34
C ASP A 330 13.47 -3.48 -5.26
N GLN A 331 13.10 -4.46 -6.10
CA GLN A 331 13.80 -5.75 -6.20
C GLN A 331 14.89 -5.78 -7.29
N ALA A 332 14.92 -4.80 -8.20
CA ALA A 332 15.80 -4.76 -9.37
C ALA A 332 17.19 -4.19 -9.05
#